data_AF-A0A3D0XR41-F1
#
_entry.id   AF-A0A3D0XR41-F1
#
_cell.length_a   1.000
_cell.length_b   1.000
_cell.length_c   1.000
_cell.angle_alpha   90.00
_cell.angle_beta   90.00
_cell.angle_gamma   90.00
#
_symmetry.space_group_name_H-M   'P 1'
#
loop_
_entity.id
_entity.type
_entity.pdbx_description
1 polymer ?
#
loop_
_entity_poly.entity_id
_entity_poly.type
_entity_poly.pdbx_seq_one_letter_code
_entity_poly.pdbx_strand_id
1 'polypeptide(L)'
;MNTQLTVKGYTNVAGMKFHEVEGGFGEGKPSMLVKEIAKIHGKELKHVNLLINRNRKRFKDGVDIIDAKDVLPEVGQTDHESTEFVINLIDNEIYTQNAVNRSTNIYILSERGYAKLLKILEDDLAWEKYDMLVDGYFQMRKAVKESPDAIARLKAEAAKTRAEAMSLNAKMRAIKFFMKNADNRGASALAAETFGANVLEQITGIRAGESPETGKLYTATEVANSAHVTANKVGRVAIANHLKTDEFGMWVMNKSPHSARTVNTFLYNEMGKARILELLS
;
A
#
# COMPACT_ATOMS: atom_id res chain seq x y z
N MET A 1 8.17 -1.76 21.51
CA MET A 1 8.06 -2.21 20.10
C MET A 1 6.64 -2.69 19.93
N ASN A 2 5.72 -1.82 19.48
CA ASN A 2 4.39 -2.26 19.06
C ASN A 2 4.48 -2.53 17.58
N THR A 3 4.60 -3.80 17.23
CA THR A 3 4.54 -4.24 15.85
C THR A 3 3.34 -5.16 15.80
N GLN A 4 2.30 -4.69 15.10
CA GLN A 4 1.01 -5.36 14.98
C GLN A 4 1.22 -6.78 14.46
N LEU A 5 0.78 -7.77 15.24
CA LEU A 5 0.88 -9.18 14.86
C LEU A 5 -0.20 -9.50 13.83
N THR A 6 0.17 -10.12 12.71
CA THR A 6 -0.80 -10.53 11.67
C THR A 6 -0.41 -11.88 11.08
N VAL A 7 -1.39 -12.74 10.76
CA VAL A 7 -1.15 -13.97 9.98
C VAL A 7 -1.31 -13.63 8.50
N LYS A 8 -0.29 -13.88 7.68
CA LYS A 8 -0.30 -13.53 6.25
C LYS A 8 -0.18 -14.73 5.31
N GLY A 9 0.29 -15.88 5.78
CA GLY A 9 0.53 -17.03 4.93
C GLY A 9 1.24 -18.17 5.66
N TYR A 10 2.18 -18.82 4.97
CA TYR A 10 2.95 -19.94 5.52
C TYR A 10 4.45 -19.71 5.39
N THR A 11 5.20 -20.08 6.42
CA THR A 11 6.66 -20.10 6.43
C THR A 11 7.18 -21.53 6.56
N ASN A 12 8.38 -21.80 6.04
CA ASN A 12 9.06 -23.07 6.20
C ASN A 12 10.24 -22.91 7.16
N VAL A 13 10.21 -23.66 8.27
CA VAL A 13 11.29 -23.70 9.24
C VAL A 13 11.66 -25.17 9.49
N ALA A 14 12.93 -25.52 9.25
CA ALA A 14 13.44 -26.89 9.39
C ALA A 14 12.59 -27.94 8.64
N GLY A 15 12.15 -27.62 7.41
CA GLY A 15 11.35 -28.52 6.58
C GLY A 15 9.88 -28.63 7.00
N MET A 16 9.43 -27.88 8.01
CA MET A 16 8.04 -27.87 8.47
C MET A 16 7.34 -26.59 8.05
N LYS A 17 6.05 -26.71 7.75
CA LYS A 17 5.20 -25.61 7.33
C LYS A 17 4.41 -25.07 8.52
N PHE A 18 4.55 -23.78 8.80
CA PHE A 18 3.86 -23.06 9.88
C PHE A 18 3.07 -21.89 9.31
N HIS A 19 2.04 -21.44 10.00
CA HIS A 19 1.45 -20.14 9.70
C HIS A 19 2.44 -19.04 10.05
N GLU A 20 2.69 -18.14 9.10
CA GLU A 20 3.60 -17.02 9.30
C GLU A 20 2.92 -15.93 10.11
N VAL A 21 3.48 -15.58 11.28
CA VAL A 21 3.03 -14.44 12.09
C VAL A 21 4.01 -13.28 11.92
N GLU A 22 3.62 -12.27 11.17
CA GLU A 22 4.46 -11.09 10.94
C GLU A 22 4.40 -10.14 12.14
N GLY A 23 5.47 -9.39 12.37
CA GLY A 23 5.54 -8.30 13.34
C GLY A 23 6.21 -8.66 14.66
N GLY A 24 6.11 -9.90 15.15
CA GLY A 24 6.53 -10.22 16.53
C GLY A 24 8.03 -10.07 16.81
N PHE A 25 8.88 -10.71 16.01
CA PHE A 25 10.33 -10.75 16.26
C PHE A 25 11.13 -9.75 15.40
N GLY A 26 10.44 -8.97 14.56
CA GLY A 26 10.96 -8.05 13.55
C GLY A 26 10.49 -8.41 12.14
N GLU A 27 10.58 -7.44 11.21
CA GLU A 27 10.18 -7.59 9.81
C GLU A 27 10.95 -8.73 9.11
N GLY A 28 10.22 -9.59 8.40
CA GLY A 28 10.79 -10.72 7.64
C GLY A 28 11.40 -11.85 8.48
N LYS A 29 11.20 -11.87 9.81
CA LYS A 29 11.69 -12.96 10.66
C LYS A 29 10.60 -14.00 10.90
N PRO A 30 10.88 -15.29 10.63
CA PRO A 30 9.92 -16.35 10.86
C PRO A 30 9.52 -16.47 12.33
N SER A 31 8.26 -16.82 12.53
CA SER A 31 7.62 -17.03 13.81
C SER A 31 6.68 -18.22 13.70
N MET A 32 6.50 -18.95 14.81
CA MET A 32 5.76 -20.20 14.82
C MET A 32 4.83 -20.22 16.03
N LEU A 33 3.57 -20.58 15.81
CA LEU A 33 2.63 -20.78 16.89
C LEU A 33 2.93 -22.11 17.61
N VAL A 34 3.01 -22.06 18.94
CA VAL A 34 3.27 -23.26 19.75
C VAL A 34 2.18 -24.32 19.56
N LYS A 35 0.96 -23.92 19.21
CA LYS A 35 -0.12 -24.84 18.84
C LYS A 35 0.23 -25.72 17.65
N GLU A 36 0.85 -25.15 16.62
CA GLU A 36 1.24 -25.90 15.43
C GLU A 36 2.45 -26.78 15.71
N ILE A 37 3.43 -26.27 16.48
CA ILE A 37 4.56 -27.07 16.95
C ILE A 37 4.07 -28.29 17.72
N ALA A 38 3.12 -28.12 18.64
CA ALA A 38 2.54 -29.23 19.40
C ALA A 38 1.88 -30.26 18.48
N LYS A 39 1.12 -29.81 17.46
CA LYS A 39 0.50 -30.69 16.45
C LYS A 39 1.55 -31.47 15.66
N ILE A 40 2.63 -30.82 15.21
CA ILE A 40 3.70 -31.44 14.43
C ILE A 40 4.44 -32.51 15.23
N HIS A 41 4.72 -32.23 16.51
CA HIS A 41 5.37 -33.18 17.42
C HIS A 41 4.42 -34.22 18.02
N GLY A 42 3.14 -34.24 17.62
CA GLY A 42 2.15 -35.18 18.14
C GLY A 42 1.91 -35.05 19.66
N LYS A 43 2.15 -33.87 20.23
CA LYS A 43 1.98 -33.61 21.67
C LYS A 43 0.77 -32.72 21.93
N GLU A 44 0.20 -32.85 23.13
CA GLU A 44 -0.83 -31.92 23.56
C GLU A 44 -0.27 -30.51 23.76
N LEU A 45 -0.97 -29.49 23.25
CA LEU A 45 -0.60 -28.07 23.46
C LEU A 45 -0.40 -27.73 24.95
N LYS A 46 -1.26 -28.27 25.82
CA LYS A 46 -1.15 -28.07 27.27
C LYS A 46 0.19 -28.58 27.81
N HIS A 47 0.64 -29.73 27.33
CA HIS A 47 1.92 -30.31 27.73
C HIS A 47 3.11 -29.45 27.26
N VAL A 48 3.08 -29.00 26.00
CA VAL A 48 4.13 -28.12 25.45
C VAL A 48 4.19 -26.78 26.20
N ASN A 49 3.04 -26.16 26.48
CA ASN A 49 2.98 -24.94 27.30
C ASN A 49 3.54 -25.16 28.71
N LEU A 50 3.23 -26.30 29.34
CA LEU A 50 3.80 -26.65 30.65
C LEU A 50 5.34 -26.75 30.60
N LEU A 51 5.89 -27.36 29.55
CA LEU A 51 7.34 -27.48 29.36
C LEU A 51 8.01 -26.11 29.19
N ILE A 52 7.42 -25.23 28.38
CA ILE A 52 7.87 -23.84 28.21
C ILE A 52 7.86 -23.12 29.56
N ASN A 53 6.76 -23.20 30.30
CA ASN A 53 6.58 -22.49 31.57
C ASN A 53 7.54 -22.98 32.66
N ARG A 54 7.77 -24.30 32.76
CA ARG A 54 8.79 -24.86 33.67
C ARG A 54 10.21 -24.40 33.34
N ASN A 55 10.47 -24.11 32.07
CA ASN A 55 11.77 -23.69 31.56
C ASN A 55 11.83 -22.20 31.24
N ARG A 56 10.88 -21.40 31.73
CA ARG A 56 10.64 -20.04 31.24
C ARG A 56 11.87 -19.13 31.31
N LYS A 57 12.71 -19.32 32.34
CA LYS A 57 14.01 -18.65 32.53
C LYS A 57 15.00 -18.80 31.36
N ARG A 58 14.83 -19.83 30.52
CA ARG A 58 15.67 -20.08 29.34
C ARG A 58 15.22 -19.26 28.12
N PHE A 59 14.01 -18.71 28.13
CA PHE A 59 13.42 -17.94 27.03
C PHE A 59 13.49 -16.44 27.35
N LYS A 60 13.91 -15.64 26.37
CA LYS A 60 13.91 -14.17 26.46
C LYS A 60 12.69 -13.61 25.75
N ASP A 61 11.94 -12.74 26.43
CA ASP A 61 10.78 -12.06 25.85
C ASP A 61 11.14 -11.18 24.66
N GLY A 62 10.28 -11.18 23.65
CA GLY A 62 10.45 -10.42 22.41
C GLY A 62 11.61 -10.90 21.52
N VAL A 63 12.37 -11.93 21.94
CA VAL A 63 13.49 -12.49 21.18
C VAL A 63 13.29 -13.98 20.90
N ASP A 64 12.93 -14.75 21.93
CA ASP A 64 12.67 -16.18 21.81
C ASP A 64 11.17 -16.48 21.79
N ILE A 65 10.42 -15.77 22.63
CA ILE A 65 9.02 -16.04 22.90
C ILE A 65 8.24 -14.73 23.02
N ILE A 66 7.00 -14.77 22.54
CA ILE A 66 6.00 -13.74 22.75
C ILE A 66 4.73 -14.45 23.22
N ASP A 67 4.08 -13.93 24.25
CA ASP A 67 2.74 -14.35 24.59
C ASP A 67 1.73 -13.40 23.96
N ALA A 68 0.99 -13.87 22.97
CA ALA A 68 -0.04 -13.08 22.30
C ALA A 68 -1.19 -12.68 23.23
N LYS A 69 -1.33 -13.33 24.40
CA LYS A 69 -2.27 -12.89 25.44
C LYS A 69 -1.77 -11.69 26.23
N ASP A 70 -0.46 -11.52 26.41
CA ASP A 70 0.10 -10.38 27.16
C ASP A 70 0.18 -9.11 26.29
N VAL A 71 0.02 -9.24 24.97
CA VAL A 71 -0.14 -8.09 24.05
C VAL A 71 -1.59 -7.58 24.06
N LEU A 72 -2.52 -8.27 24.76
CA LEU A 72 -3.90 -7.82 24.98
C LEU A 72 -3.94 -6.66 25.98
N PRO A 73 -4.82 -5.65 25.82
CA PRO A 73 -4.90 -4.56 26.76
C PRO A 73 -5.46 -5.12 28.08
N GLU A 74 -5.07 -4.52 29.20
CA GLU A 74 -5.76 -4.76 30.46
C GLU A 74 -7.25 -4.45 30.29
N VAL A 75 -8.09 -5.29 30.90
CA VAL A 75 -9.55 -5.15 30.88
C VAL A 75 -9.93 -3.73 31.33
N GLY A 76 -10.43 -2.93 30.39
CA GLY A 76 -10.82 -1.53 30.62
C GLY A 76 -10.19 -0.51 29.67
N GLN A 77 -9.16 -0.88 28.90
CA GLN A 77 -8.65 -0.06 27.78
C GLN A 77 -9.20 -0.60 26.46
N THR A 78 -10.04 0.19 25.80
CA THR A 78 -10.54 -0.05 24.44
C THR A 78 -9.47 0.26 23.41
N ASP A 79 -8.33 -0.44 23.47
CA ASP A 79 -7.34 -0.40 22.40
C ASP A 79 -7.71 -1.48 21.38
N HIS A 80 -8.17 -1.04 20.21
CA HIS A 80 -8.67 -1.88 19.13
C HIS A 80 -7.62 -2.85 18.55
N GLU A 81 -6.32 -2.64 18.81
CA GLU A 81 -5.21 -3.29 18.12
C GLU A 81 -4.94 -4.74 18.58
N SER A 82 -5.06 -5.04 19.88
CA SER A 82 -4.75 -6.39 20.36
C SER A 82 -5.87 -7.40 20.11
N THR A 83 -7.07 -6.90 19.85
CA THR A 83 -8.22 -7.71 19.43
C THR A 83 -7.97 -8.29 18.04
N GLU A 84 -7.22 -7.57 17.19
CA GLU A 84 -7.06 -7.89 15.77
C GLU A 84 -6.23 -9.17 15.54
N PHE A 85 -5.15 -9.38 16.28
CA PHE A 85 -4.37 -10.62 16.11
C PHE A 85 -5.14 -11.86 16.56
N VAL A 86 -5.88 -11.76 17.67
CA VAL A 86 -6.74 -12.85 18.14
C VAL A 86 -7.87 -13.14 17.16
N ILE A 87 -8.50 -12.09 16.60
CA ILE A 87 -9.49 -12.23 15.51
C ILE A 87 -8.84 -12.96 14.33
N ASN A 88 -7.64 -12.56 13.93
CA ASN A 88 -6.93 -13.16 12.81
C ASN A 88 -6.60 -14.65 13.05
N LEU A 89 -6.28 -15.06 14.29
CA LEU A 89 -6.14 -16.48 14.66
C LEU A 89 -7.45 -17.28 14.53
N ILE A 90 -8.59 -16.64 14.73
CA ILE A 90 -9.92 -17.24 14.61
C ILE A 90 -10.33 -17.34 13.13
N ASP A 91 -10.13 -16.27 12.36
CA ASP A 91 -10.44 -16.22 10.94
C ASP A 91 -9.63 -17.25 10.12
N ASN A 92 -8.39 -17.51 10.54
CA ASN A 92 -7.55 -18.55 9.95
C ASN A 92 -7.82 -19.96 10.51
N GLU A 93 -8.89 -20.16 11.28
CA GLU A 93 -9.29 -21.44 11.91
C GLU A 93 -8.21 -22.07 12.81
N ILE A 94 -7.21 -21.29 13.22
CA ILE A 94 -6.12 -21.78 14.07
C ILE A 94 -6.64 -21.97 15.49
N TYR A 95 -7.51 -21.08 15.97
CA TYR A 95 -8.23 -21.21 17.23
C TYR A 95 -9.73 -20.98 17.05
N THR A 96 -10.54 -21.62 17.88
CA THR A 96 -11.93 -21.19 18.08
C THR A 96 -11.97 -20.09 19.13
N GLN A 97 -12.99 -19.22 19.10
CA GLN A 97 -13.19 -18.20 20.14
C GLN A 97 -13.17 -18.81 21.55
N ASN A 98 -13.84 -19.97 21.74
CA ASN A 98 -13.85 -20.68 23.01
C ASN A 98 -12.47 -21.19 23.43
N ALA A 99 -11.64 -21.64 22.47
CA ALA A 99 -10.28 -22.08 22.75
C ALA A 99 -9.39 -20.91 23.18
N VAL A 100 -9.47 -19.76 22.49
CA VAL A 100 -8.76 -18.53 22.89
C VAL A 100 -9.15 -18.10 24.31
N ASN A 101 -10.45 -18.05 24.59
CA ASN A 101 -10.96 -17.59 25.88
C ASN A 101 -10.46 -18.48 27.04
N ARG A 102 -10.39 -19.79 26.83
CA ARG A 102 -9.91 -20.76 27.83
C ARG A 102 -8.39 -20.85 27.94
N SER A 103 -7.64 -20.37 26.96
CA SER A 103 -6.19 -20.37 27.00
C SER A 103 -5.65 -19.32 27.96
N THR A 104 -4.79 -19.75 28.89
CA THR A 104 -4.02 -18.85 29.76
C THR A 104 -2.95 -18.09 28.97
N ASN A 105 -2.25 -18.80 28.08
CA ASN A 105 -1.15 -18.27 27.28
C ASN A 105 -1.30 -18.71 25.82
N ILE A 106 -0.92 -17.85 24.88
CA ILE A 106 -0.85 -18.16 23.46
C ILE A 106 0.56 -17.81 22.99
N TYR A 107 1.46 -18.80 23.05
CA TYR A 107 2.86 -18.60 22.75
C TYR A 107 3.16 -18.65 21.25
N ILE A 108 3.99 -17.69 20.84
CA ILE A 108 4.65 -17.62 19.55
C ILE A 108 6.16 -17.71 19.81
N LEU A 109 6.87 -18.52 19.03
CA LEU A 109 8.31 -18.68 19.11
C LEU A 109 9.00 -18.16 17.85
N SER A 110 10.18 -17.56 18.02
CA SER A 110 11.12 -17.36 16.92
C SER A 110 11.83 -18.67 16.60
N GLU A 111 12.61 -18.72 15.50
CA GLU A 111 13.49 -19.87 15.22
C GLU A 111 14.41 -20.22 16.41
N ARG A 112 14.94 -19.20 17.09
CA ARG A 112 15.78 -19.41 18.28
C ARG A 112 14.98 -19.95 19.47
N GLY A 113 13.76 -19.45 19.67
CA GLY A 113 12.85 -19.96 20.69
C GLY A 113 12.45 -21.41 20.42
N TYR A 114 12.16 -21.74 19.17
CA TYR A 114 11.85 -23.09 18.74
C TYR A 114 13.03 -24.05 18.97
N ALA A 115 14.24 -23.66 18.58
CA ALA A 115 15.44 -24.46 18.86
C ALA A 115 15.64 -24.74 20.37
N LYS A 116 15.25 -23.80 21.25
CA LYS A 116 15.26 -24.02 22.71
C LYS A 116 14.17 -24.99 23.15
N LEU A 117 12.99 -24.90 22.55
CA LEU A 117 11.88 -25.83 22.83
C LEU A 117 12.24 -27.25 22.40
N LEU A 118 12.88 -27.44 21.24
CA LEU A 118 13.34 -28.75 20.77
C LEU A 118 14.23 -29.46 21.80
N LYS A 119 15.14 -28.71 22.44
CA LYS A 119 15.99 -29.24 23.53
C LYS A 119 15.22 -29.68 24.77
N ILE A 120 13.99 -29.23 24.95
CA ILE A 120 13.14 -29.55 26.10
C ILE A 120 12.14 -30.66 25.74
N LEU A 121 11.71 -30.74 24.48
CA LEU A 121 10.79 -31.78 24.01
C LEU A 121 11.42 -33.17 24.03
N GLU A 122 12.73 -33.25 23.75
CA GLU A 122 13.56 -34.46 23.83
C GLU A 122 12.94 -35.68 23.11
N ASP A 123 12.26 -35.48 21.98
CA ASP A 123 11.75 -36.55 21.11
C ASP A 123 12.56 -36.72 19.82
N ASP A 124 12.40 -37.87 19.15
CA ASP A 124 13.17 -38.20 17.94
C ASP A 124 13.00 -37.16 16.83
N LEU A 125 11.77 -36.65 16.66
CA LEU A 125 11.49 -35.57 15.69
C LEU A 125 12.23 -34.29 16.10
N ALA A 126 12.27 -33.94 17.39
CA ALA A 126 12.96 -32.77 17.88
C ALA A 126 14.46 -32.82 17.62
N TRP A 127 15.08 -34.00 17.70
CA TRP A 127 16.48 -34.19 17.31
C TRP A 127 16.68 -33.96 15.82
N GLU A 128 15.87 -34.59 14.97
CA GLU A 128 15.93 -34.40 13.51
C GLU A 128 15.79 -32.92 13.13
N LYS A 129 14.80 -32.22 13.71
CA LYS A 129 14.57 -30.80 13.40
C LYS A 129 15.66 -29.90 13.95
N TYR A 130 16.26 -30.26 15.08
CA TYR A 130 17.41 -29.53 15.61
C TYR A 130 18.61 -29.65 14.66
N ASP A 131 18.89 -30.85 14.16
CA ASP A 131 19.98 -31.08 13.20
C ASP A 131 19.77 -30.29 11.91
N MET A 132 18.54 -30.27 11.37
CA MET A 132 18.22 -29.45 10.19
C MET A 132 18.47 -27.94 10.40
N LEU A 133 18.15 -27.40 11.59
CA LEU A 133 18.43 -26.00 11.92
C LEU A 133 19.94 -25.74 11.99
N VAL A 134 20.69 -26.66 12.60
CA VAL A 134 22.15 -26.56 12.75
C VAL A 134 22.85 -26.66 11.40
N ASP A 135 22.45 -27.62 10.55
CA ASP A 135 22.97 -27.80 9.21
C ASP A 135 22.69 -26.58 8.34
N GLY A 136 21.46 -26.05 8.38
CA GLY A 136 21.10 -24.82 7.69
C GLY A 136 21.99 -23.64 8.09
N TYR A 137 22.26 -23.48 9.40
CA TYR A 137 23.18 -22.46 9.89
C TYR A 137 24.60 -22.62 9.34
N PHE A 138 25.15 -23.84 9.36
CA PHE A 138 26.51 -24.09 8.86
C PHE A 138 26.61 -23.91 7.35
N GLN A 139 25.63 -24.38 6.58
CA GLN A 139 25.55 -24.18 5.13
C GLN A 139 25.49 -22.70 4.78
N MET A 140 24.61 -21.93 5.44
CA MET A 140 24.52 -20.48 5.24
C MET A 140 25.84 -19.79 5.60
N ARG A 141 26.45 -20.15 6.74
CA ARG A 141 27.74 -19.58 7.17
C ARG A 141 28.85 -19.87 6.15
N LYS A 142 28.88 -21.07 5.56
CA LYS A 142 29.82 -21.46 4.52
C LYS A 142 29.58 -20.67 3.23
N ALA A 143 28.34 -20.62 2.75
CA ALA A 143 27.97 -19.88 1.54
C ALA A 143 28.32 -18.39 1.64
N VAL A 144 28.04 -17.76 2.79
CA VAL A 144 28.41 -16.36 3.05
C VAL A 144 29.92 -16.15 3.00
N LYS A 145 30.69 -17.11 3.53
CA LYS A 145 32.16 -17.05 3.53
C LYS A 145 32.76 -17.27 2.14
N GLU A 146 32.17 -18.15 1.33
CA GLU A 146 32.69 -18.55 0.02
C GLU A 146 32.24 -17.61 -1.11
N SER A 147 31.26 -16.72 -0.86
CA SER A 147 30.75 -15.80 -1.90
C SER A 147 30.55 -14.35 -1.41
N PRO A 148 31.60 -13.71 -0.86
CA PRO A 148 31.51 -12.31 -0.41
C PRO A 148 31.15 -11.35 -1.56
N ASP A 149 31.63 -11.63 -2.77
CA ASP A 149 31.37 -10.81 -3.96
C ASP A 149 29.92 -10.90 -4.42
N ALA A 150 29.29 -12.07 -4.31
CA ALA A 150 27.88 -12.25 -4.64
C ALA A 150 27.00 -11.44 -3.67
N ILE A 151 27.32 -11.45 -2.38
CA ILE A 151 26.62 -10.64 -1.37
C ILE A 151 26.84 -9.15 -1.63
N ALA A 152 28.06 -8.73 -1.99
CA ALA A 152 28.35 -7.35 -2.33
C ALA A 152 27.54 -6.87 -3.54
N ARG A 153 27.45 -7.68 -4.59
CA ARG A 153 26.63 -7.41 -5.78
C ARG A 153 25.14 -7.29 -5.44
N LEU A 154 24.59 -8.26 -4.70
CA LEU A 154 23.18 -8.22 -4.27
C LEU A 154 22.87 -6.99 -3.41
N LYS A 155 23.78 -6.60 -2.51
CA LYS A 155 23.63 -5.37 -1.72
C LYS A 155 23.67 -4.12 -2.59
N ALA A 156 24.57 -4.06 -3.56
CA ALA A 156 24.67 -2.93 -4.50
C ALA A 156 23.40 -2.81 -5.36
N GLU A 157 22.87 -3.93 -5.85
CA GLU A 157 21.62 -3.98 -6.61
C GLU A 157 20.43 -3.54 -5.75
N ALA A 158 20.27 -4.08 -4.54
CA ALA A 158 19.22 -3.66 -3.61
C ALA A 158 19.32 -2.17 -3.25
N ALA A 159 20.54 -1.62 -3.11
CA ALA A 159 20.75 -0.19 -2.90
C ALA A 159 20.32 0.64 -4.12
N LYS A 160 20.62 0.18 -5.33
CA LYS A 160 20.18 0.82 -6.58
C LYS A 160 18.65 0.81 -6.69
N THR A 161 18.01 -0.33 -6.48
CA THR A 161 16.54 -0.44 -6.50
C THR A 161 15.88 0.47 -5.45
N ARG A 162 16.46 0.57 -4.25
CA ARG A 162 15.98 1.50 -3.22
C ARG A 162 16.13 2.96 -3.65
N ALA A 163 17.27 3.33 -4.23
CA ALA A 163 17.49 4.69 -4.72
C ALA A 163 16.49 5.06 -5.83
N GLU A 164 16.20 4.13 -6.75
CA GLU A 164 15.17 4.28 -7.78
C GLU A 164 13.78 4.47 -7.17
N ALA A 165 13.39 3.63 -6.21
CA ALA A 165 12.11 3.75 -5.50
C ALA A 165 11.99 5.08 -4.72
N MET A 166 13.06 5.51 -4.06
CA MET A 166 13.12 6.82 -3.38
C MET A 166 12.95 7.98 -4.36
N SER A 167 13.61 7.91 -5.52
CA SER A 167 13.48 8.92 -6.58
C SER A 167 12.06 8.98 -7.12
N LEU A 168 11.43 7.82 -7.39
CA LEU A 168 10.05 7.75 -7.84
C LEU A 168 9.07 8.32 -6.81
N ASN A 169 9.24 7.96 -5.54
CA ASN A 169 8.43 8.50 -4.44
C ASN A 169 8.60 10.02 -4.28
N ALA A 170 9.82 10.54 -4.44
CA ALA A 170 10.08 11.97 -4.42
C ALA A 170 9.39 12.69 -5.58
N LYS A 171 9.46 12.14 -6.81
CA LYS A 171 8.74 12.66 -7.98
C LYS A 171 7.23 12.68 -7.71
N MET A 172 6.64 11.59 -7.24
CA MET A 172 5.20 11.50 -6.94
C MET A 172 4.75 12.55 -5.91
N ARG A 173 5.56 12.82 -4.88
CA ARG A 173 5.28 13.90 -3.91
C ARG A 173 5.29 15.27 -4.57
N ALA A 174 6.24 15.54 -5.46
CA ALA A 174 6.28 16.79 -6.22
C ALA A 174 5.03 16.95 -7.09
N ILE A 175 4.59 15.90 -7.80
CA ILE A 175 3.34 15.92 -8.58
C ILE A 175 2.15 16.26 -7.70
N LYS A 176 1.99 15.54 -6.58
CA LYS A 176 0.87 15.76 -5.66
C LYS A 176 0.83 17.21 -5.18
N PHE A 177 1.99 17.81 -4.92
CA PHE A 177 2.09 19.23 -4.63
C PHE A 177 1.65 20.09 -5.82
N PHE A 178 2.15 19.85 -7.04
CA PHE A 178 1.78 20.61 -8.22
C PHE A 178 0.28 20.50 -8.57
N MET A 179 -0.29 19.29 -8.59
CA MET A 179 -1.71 19.06 -8.86
C MET A 179 -2.59 19.81 -7.85
N LYS A 180 -2.30 19.69 -6.54
CA LYS A 180 -3.02 20.43 -5.50
C LYS A 180 -2.98 21.94 -5.71
N ASN A 181 -1.88 22.46 -6.24
CA ASN A 181 -1.74 23.89 -6.55
C ASN A 181 -2.41 24.29 -7.88
N ALA A 182 -2.53 23.37 -8.85
CA ALA A 182 -3.25 23.60 -10.10
C ALA A 182 -4.75 23.74 -9.87
N ASP A 183 -5.32 22.86 -9.03
CA ASP A 183 -6.73 22.93 -8.60
C ASP A 183 -7.02 24.28 -7.91
N ASN A 184 -6.13 24.74 -7.03
CA ASN A 184 -6.26 26.02 -6.33
C ASN A 184 -6.18 27.26 -7.24
N ARG A 185 -5.67 27.12 -8.47
CA ARG A 185 -5.59 28.22 -9.45
C ARG A 185 -6.82 28.32 -10.35
N GLY A 186 -7.84 27.49 -10.14
CA GLY A 186 -9.07 27.51 -10.94
C GLY A 186 -8.88 26.96 -12.35
N ALA A 187 -7.94 26.04 -12.54
CA ALA A 187 -7.82 25.30 -13.81
C ALA A 187 -9.14 24.54 -14.08
N SER A 188 -9.55 24.46 -15.34
CA SER A 188 -10.71 23.63 -15.71
C SER A 188 -10.43 22.16 -15.39
N ALA A 189 -11.46 21.38 -15.06
CA ALA A 189 -11.33 19.96 -14.73
C ALA A 189 -10.53 19.19 -15.80
N LEU A 190 -10.76 19.55 -17.06
CA LEU A 190 -10.11 18.97 -18.22
C LEU A 190 -8.62 19.34 -18.36
N ALA A 191 -8.24 20.57 -17.96
CA ALA A 191 -6.84 20.98 -17.92
C ALA A 191 -6.06 20.30 -16.79
N ALA A 192 -6.71 20.07 -15.64
CA ALA A 192 -6.13 19.32 -14.53
C ALA A 192 -5.91 17.84 -14.90
N GLU A 193 -6.88 17.22 -15.60
CA GLU A 193 -6.81 15.84 -16.06
C GLU A 193 -5.70 15.62 -17.11
N THR A 194 -5.65 16.44 -18.16
CA THR A 194 -4.60 16.38 -19.19
C THR A 194 -3.20 16.68 -18.64
N PHE A 195 -3.09 17.64 -17.71
CA PHE A 195 -1.83 17.88 -17.01
C PHE A 195 -1.40 16.67 -16.17
N GLY A 196 -2.32 16.08 -15.42
CA GLY A 196 -2.08 14.87 -14.63
C GLY A 196 -1.61 13.68 -15.47
N ALA A 197 -2.27 13.43 -16.61
CA ALA A 197 -1.91 12.37 -17.54
C ALA A 197 -0.51 12.56 -18.16
N ASN A 198 -0.18 13.76 -18.64
CA ASN A 198 1.13 14.07 -19.21
C ASN A 198 2.27 13.94 -18.19
N VAL A 199 2.05 14.43 -16.97
CA VAL A 199 3.05 14.34 -15.89
C VAL A 199 3.26 12.88 -15.47
N LEU A 200 2.20 12.06 -15.43
CA LEU A 200 2.30 10.64 -15.16
C LEU A 200 3.10 9.92 -16.25
N GLU A 201 2.82 10.18 -17.53
CA GLU A 201 3.55 9.61 -18.67
C GLU A 201 5.04 9.95 -18.63
N GLN A 202 5.42 11.20 -18.33
CA GLN A 202 6.83 11.59 -18.23
C GLN A 202 7.60 10.84 -17.12
N ILE A 203 6.90 10.34 -16.10
CA ILE A 203 7.51 9.72 -14.93
C ILE A 203 7.55 8.20 -15.03
N THR A 204 6.48 7.59 -15.52
CA THR A 204 6.38 6.13 -15.66
C THR A 204 6.88 5.65 -17.02
N GLY A 205 6.94 6.54 -18.02
CA GLY A 205 7.14 6.17 -19.43
C GLY A 205 5.94 5.42 -20.03
N ILE A 206 4.87 5.21 -19.25
CA ILE A 206 3.64 4.54 -19.67
C ILE A 206 2.67 5.64 -20.05
N ARG A 207 2.25 5.66 -21.31
CA ARG A 207 1.16 6.52 -21.78
C ARG A 207 -0.07 6.27 -20.91
N ALA A 208 -0.44 7.26 -20.11
CA ALA A 208 -1.80 7.36 -19.62
C ALA A 208 -2.72 7.44 -20.86
N GLY A 209 -3.92 6.85 -20.80
CA GLY A 209 -4.82 6.70 -21.94
C GLY A 209 -5.08 8.00 -22.72
N GLU A 210 -5.71 7.86 -23.88
CA GLU A 210 -5.98 8.99 -24.79
C GLU A 210 -6.54 10.19 -24.01
N SER A 211 -5.84 11.32 -24.10
CA SER A 211 -6.30 12.59 -23.52
C SER A 211 -7.72 12.86 -24.00
N PRO A 212 -8.63 13.38 -23.15
CA PRO A 212 -10.00 13.60 -23.58
C PRO A 212 -9.99 14.51 -24.81
N GLU A 213 -10.66 14.08 -25.88
CA GLU A 213 -10.72 14.86 -27.11
C GLU A 213 -11.41 16.19 -26.83
N THR A 214 -10.62 17.23 -26.63
CA THR A 214 -11.14 18.60 -26.71
C THR A 214 -11.33 18.89 -28.18
N GLY A 215 -12.54 18.61 -28.69
CA GLY A 215 -12.96 19.11 -29.98
C GLY A 215 -12.67 20.62 -30.10
N LYS A 216 -12.44 21.11 -31.32
CA LYS A 216 -12.01 22.49 -31.55
C LYS A 216 -12.95 23.49 -30.87
N LEU A 217 -12.38 24.33 -30.01
CA LEU A 217 -13.09 25.39 -29.30
C LEU A 217 -12.89 26.73 -30.01
N TYR A 218 -13.96 27.54 -30.03
CA TYR A 218 -14.02 28.81 -30.72
C TYR A 218 -14.36 29.94 -29.75
N THR A 219 -13.59 31.02 -29.82
CA THR A 219 -13.92 32.28 -29.16
C THR A 219 -15.16 32.92 -29.79
N ALA A 220 -15.85 33.79 -29.05
CA ALA A 220 -16.95 34.59 -29.61
C ALA A 220 -16.52 35.42 -30.83
N THR A 221 -15.25 35.84 -30.89
CA THR A 221 -14.67 36.56 -32.03
C THR A 221 -14.56 35.67 -33.26
N GLU A 222 -14.09 34.43 -33.13
CA GLU A 222 -13.99 33.50 -34.26
C GLU A 222 -15.35 33.10 -34.81
N VAL A 223 -16.34 32.88 -33.93
CA VAL A 223 -17.72 32.64 -34.34
C VAL A 223 -18.30 33.88 -35.04
N ALA A 224 -18.03 35.07 -34.50
CA ALA A 224 -18.51 36.33 -35.08
C ALA A 224 -17.91 36.60 -36.46
N ASN A 225 -16.62 36.34 -36.64
CA ASN A 225 -15.94 36.45 -37.94
C ASN A 225 -16.55 35.50 -38.97
N SER A 226 -16.95 34.29 -38.54
CA SER A 226 -17.60 33.31 -39.41
C SER A 226 -19.00 33.76 -39.88
N ALA A 227 -19.69 34.58 -39.08
CA ALA A 227 -21.03 35.09 -39.38
C ALA A 227 -21.04 36.55 -39.88
N HIS A 228 -19.86 37.17 -40.08
CA HIS A 228 -19.71 38.59 -40.37
C HIS A 228 -20.46 39.54 -39.40
N VAL A 229 -20.44 39.20 -38.10
CA VAL A 229 -21.03 40.01 -37.02
C VAL A 229 -19.99 40.42 -35.99
N THR A 230 -20.40 41.11 -34.93
CA THR A 230 -19.52 41.43 -33.78
C THR A 230 -19.58 40.35 -32.71
N ALA A 231 -18.47 40.14 -31.99
CA ALA A 231 -18.40 39.20 -30.86
C ALA A 231 -19.45 39.50 -29.77
N ASN A 232 -19.80 40.78 -29.58
CA ASN A 232 -20.85 41.19 -28.66
C ASN A 232 -22.23 40.67 -29.10
N LYS A 233 -22.53 40.67 -30.41
CA LYS A 233 -23.78 40.12 -30.95
C LYS A 233 -23.86 38.60 -30.69
N VAL A 234 -22.77 37.86 -30.94
CA VAL A 234 -22.66 36.44 -30.59
C VAL A 234 -22.93 36.19 -29.10
N GLY A 235 -22.30 36.99 -28.22
CA GLY A 235 -22.48 36.86 -26.78
C GLY A 235 -23.92 37.08 -26.32
N ARG A 236 -24.63 38.06 -26.91
CA ARG A 236 -26.05 38.31 -26.62
C ARG A 236 -26.96 37.19 -27.10
N VAL A 237 -26.74 36.68 -28.31
CA VAL A 237 -27.52 35.56 -28.87
C VAL A 237 -27.34 34.30 -28.03
N ALA A 238 -26.11 34.00 -27.61
CA ALA A 238 -25.82 32.85 -26.76
C ALA A 238 -26.53 32.95 -25.39
N ILE A 239 -26.58 34.15 -24.79
CA ILE A 239 -27.29 34.37 -23.53
C ILE A 239 -28.81 34.24 -23.71
N ALA A 240 -29.37 34.88 -24.74
CA ALA A 240 -30.81 34.87 -25.00
C ALA A 240 -31.37 33.47 -25.28
N ASN A 241 -30.54 32.57 -25.81
CA ASN A 241 -30.91 31.19 -26.14
C ASN A 241 -30.32 30.15 -25.18
N HIS A 242 -29.78 30.58 -24.03
CA HIS A 242 -29.24 29.70 -22.99
C HIS A 242 -28.14 28.73 -23.48
N LEU A 243 -27.31 29.16 -24.44
CA LEU A 243 -26.26 28.32 -25.07
C LEU A 243 -24.93 28.33 -24.32
N LYS A 244 -24.86 28.93 -23.11
CA LYS A 244 -23.64 28.94 -22.29
C LYS A 244 -23.64 27.79 -21.28
N THR A 245 -23.73 26.57 -21.80
CA THR A 245 -23.79 25.32 -21.04
C THR A 245 -22.67 24.38 -21.47
N ASP A 246 -22.38 23.36 -20.66
CA ASP A 246 -21.33 22.37 -20.94
C ASP A 246 -21.57 21.58 -22.25
N GLU A 247 -22.82 21.53 -22.72
CA GLU A 247 -23.20 20.93 -24.00
C GLU A 247 -22.69 21.73 -25.21
N PHE A 248 -22.65 23.06 -25.12
CA PHE A 248 -22.33 23.96 -26.24
C PHE A 248 -20.95 24.62 -26.12
N GLY A 249 -20.19 24.30 -25.07
CA GLY A 249 -18.89 24.89 -24.84
C GLY A 249 -18.40 24.72 -23.41
N MET A 250 -17.42 25.53 -23.02
CA MET A 250 -16.92 25.54 -21.65
C MET A 250 -16.36 26.91 -21.27
N TRP A 251 -16.38 27.20 -19.96
CA TRP A 251 -15.72 28.37 -19.41
C TRP A 251 -14.23 28.12 -19.27
N VAL A 252 -13.43 29.01 -19.84
CA VAL A 252 -11.97 28.97 -19.77
C VAL A 252 -11.46 30.30 -19.21
N MET A 253 -10.48 30.21 -18.31
CA MET A 253 -9.83 31.37 -17.74
C MET A 253 -8.80 31.92 -18.75
N ASN A 254 -9.06 33.10 -19.32
CA ASN A 254 -8.20 33.70 -20.35
C ASN A 254 -7.58 35.01 -19.87
N LYS A 255 -6.45 35.43 -20.46
CA LYS A 255 -5.85 36.74 -20.19
C LYS A 255 -6.71 37.84 -20.80
N SER A 256 -6.95 38.91 -20.06
CA SER A 256 -7.64 40.08 -20.60
C SER A 256 -6.83 40.71 -21.75
N PRO A 257 -7.46 41.06 -22.89
CA PRO A 257 -6.76 41.68 -24.02
C PRO A 257 -6.05 42.99 -23.67
N HIS A 258 -6.52 43.71 -22.64
CA HIS A 258 -6.06 45.05 -22.30
C HIS A 258 -5.56 45.18 -20.85
N SER A 259 -5.40 44.07 -20.12
CA SER A 259 -4.98 44.09 -18.72
C SER A 259 -4.16 42.86 -18.34
N ALA A 260 -3.38 42.98 -17.27
CA ALA A 260 -2.68 41.85 -16.66
C ALA A 260 -3.63 40.88 -15.92
N ARG A 261 -4.93 41.21 -15.79
CA ARG A 261 -5.93 40.37 -15.14
C ARG A 261 -6.38 39.21 -16.04
N THR A 262 -6.72 38.09 -15.41
CA THR A 262 -7.42 36.97 -16.04
C THR A 262 -8.94 37.15 -15.92
N VAL A 263 -9.67 36.74 -16.96
CA VAL A 263 -11.13 36.86 -17.08
C VAL A 263 -11.72 35.54 -17.56
N ASN A 264 -12.85 35.14 -16.97
CA ASN A 264 -13.59 33.97 -17.44
C ASN A 264 -14.24 34.25 -18.79
N THR A 265 -13.87 33.47 -19.79
CA THR A 265 -14.36 33.58 -21.17
C THR A 265 -14.99 32.26 -21.58
N PHE A 266 -16.19 32.30 -22.14
CA PHE A 266 -16.85 31.11 -22.67
C PHE A 266 -16.33 30.82 -24.08
N LEU A 267 -15.86 29.60 -24.32
CA LEU A 267 -15.49 29.10 -25.64
C LEU A 267 -16.54 28.11 -26.12
N TYR A 268 -16.96 28.23 -27.38
CA TYR A 268 -17.96 27.38 -28.00
C TYR A 268 -17.32 26.16 -28.63
N ASN A 269 -17.92 24.98 -28.46
CA ASN A 269 -17.55 23.80 -29.25
C ASN A 269 -18.20 23.88 -30.65
N GLU A 270 -17.98 22.87 -31.49
CA GLU A 270 -18.58 22.82 -32.84
C GLU A 270 -20.12 22.93 -32.81
N MET A 271 -20.79 22.27 -31.86
CA MET A 271 -22.25 22.35 -31.70
C MET A 271 -22.71 23.76 -31.33
N GLY A 272 -22.05 24.39 -30.36
CA GLY A 272 -22.36 25.76 -29.94
C GLY A 272 -22.12 26.78 -31.05
N LYS A 273 -21.03 26.63 -31.81
CA LYS A 273 -20.76 27.45 -33.00
C LYS A 273 -21.87 27.28 -34.04
N ALA A 274 -22.22 26.04 -34.41
CA ALA A 274 -23.24 25.75 -35.40
C ALA A 274 -24.59 26.36 -35.00
N ARG A 275 -25.02 26.16 -33.75
CA ARG A 275 -26.29 26.70 -33.24
C ARG A 275 -26.33 28.23 -33.24
N ILE A 276 -25.21 28.88 -32.92
CA ILE A 276 -25.12 30.34 -32.97
C ILE A 276 -25.20 30.85 -34.40
N LEU A 277 -24.55 30.18 -35.36
CA LEU A 277 -24.62 30.56 -36.77
C LEU A 277 -26.05 30.43 -37.32
N GLU A 278 -26.76 29.37 -36.95
CA GLU A 278 -28.18 29.17 -37.31
C GLU A 278 -29.06 30.31 -36.77
N LEU A 279 -28.84 30.75 -35.53
CA LEU A 279 -29.60 31.85 -34.91
C LEU A 279 -29.21 33.24 -35.41
N LEU A 280 -28.10 33.35 -36.15
CA LEU A 280 -27.59 34.59 -36.74
C LEU A 280 -27.87 34.69 -38.25
N SER A 281 -28.34 33.60 -38.86
CA SER A 281 -28.81 33.50 -40.25
C SER A 281 -30.05 34.37 -40.46
#